data_AF-L9WBY7-F1
#
_entry.id   AF-L9WBY7-F1
#
_cell.length_a   1.000
_cell.length_b   1.000
_cell.length_c   1.000
_cell.angle_alpha   90.00
_cell.angle_beta   90.00
_cell.angle_gamma   90.00
#
_symmetry.space_group_name_H-M   'P 1'
#
loop_
_entity.id
_entity.type
_entity.pdbx_description
1 polymer ?
#
loop_
_entity_poly.entity_id
_entity_poly.type
_entity_poly.pdbx_seq_one_letter_code
_entity_poly.pdbx_strand_id
1 'polypeptide(L)' 'MSILTARKIDPSMRIVAAASSAANVSKLKRAGADVVISPHTLGGKLIVKSVLSEDDDEAANVLADLS' A
#
# COMPACT_ATOMS: atom_id res chain seq x y z
N MET A 1 3.93 12.34 16.41
CA MET A 1 5.22 12.27 17.15
C MET A 1 5.69 10.85 17.45
N SER A 2 4.93 9.79 17.13
CA SER A 2 5.24 8.42 17.56
C SER A 2 6.50 7.80 16.92
N ILE A 3 6.81 8.13 15.66
CA ILE A 3 7.94 7.53 14.92
C ILE A 3 9.29 7.97 15.51
N LEU A 4 9.46 9.27 15.75
CA LEU A 4 10.70 9.79 16.30
C LEU A 4 10.96 9.25 17.71
N THR A 5 9.91 9.12 18.52
CA THR A 5 10.01 8.54 19.86
C THR A 5 10.40 7.06 19.80
N ALA A 6 9.73 6.27 18.95
CA ALA A 6 10.07 4.86 18.77
C ALA A 6 11.53 4.67 18.31
N ARG A 7 11.98 5.47 17.34
CA ARG A 7 13.36 5.44 16.84
C ARG A 7 14.40 5.84 17.90
N LYS A 8 14.04 6.73 18.83
CA LYS A 8 14.93 7.11 19.95
C LYS A 8 15.03 6.02 21.03
N ILE A 9 13.97 5.22 21.23
CA ILE A 9 13.97 4.13 22.21
C ILE A 9 14.83 2.97 21.70
N ASP A 10 14.69 2.62 20.43
CA ASP A 10 15.47 1.57 19.79
C ASP A 10 15.83 1.96 18.34
N PRO A 11 17.12 2.27 18.07
CA PRO A 11 17.59 2.58 16.74
C PRO A 11 17.48 1.42 15.73
N SER A 12 17.33 0.18 16.19
CA SER A 12 17.24 -1.02 15.35
C SER A 12 15.81 -1.48 15.06
N MET A 13 14.82 -0.96 15.81
CA MET A 13 13.42 -1.33 15.64
C MET A 13 12.91 -1.00 14.23
N ARG A 14 12.20 -1.93 13.61
CA ARG A 14 11.56 -1.69 12.31
C ARG A 14 10.27 -0.90 12.49
N ILE A 15 10.17 0.27 11.86
CA ILE A 15 9.02 1.17 11.95
C ILE A 15 8.31 1.23 10.58
N VAL A 16 7.06 0.74 10.55
CA VAL A 16 6.15 0.85 9.40
C VAL A 16 5.08 1.90 9.70
N ALA A 17 4.97 2.92 8.86
CA ALA A 17 4.00 4.01 9.04
C ALA A 17 3.02 4.11 7.87
N ALA A 18 1.76 4.44 8.16
CA ALA A 18 0.77 4.75 7.14
C ALA A 18 0.73 6.26 6.88
N ALA A 19 0.82 6.65 5.61
CA ALA A 19 0.61 8.02 5.16
C ALA A 19 -0.80 8.17 4.58
N SER A 20 -1.56 9.12 5.13
CA SER A 20 -2.86 9.51 4.58
C SER A 20 -2.75 10.42 3.34
N SER A 21 -1.58 11.03 3.12
CA SER A 21 -1.30 11.92 1.99
C SER A 21 0.15 11.80 1.52
N ALA A 22 0.37 11.93 0.21
CA ALA A 22 1.70 11.87 -0.41
C ALA A 22 2.67 12.91 0.19
N ALA A 23 2.17 14.10 0.54
CA ALA A 23 2.99 15.16 1.14
C ALA A 23 3.58 14.79 2.51
N ASN A 24 2.98 13.81 3.21
CA ASN A 24 3.45 13.36 4.51
C ASN A 24 4.49 12.23 4.41
N VAL A 25 4.62 11.56 3.27
CA VAL A 25 5.55 10.43 3.09
C VAL A 25 6.99 10.83 3.40
N SER A 26 7.44 11.96 2.86
CA SER A 26 8.80 12.46 3.08
C SER A 26 9.06 12.84 4.54
N LYS A 27 8.04 13.36 5.25
CA LYS A 27 8.12 13.71 6.67
C LYS A 27 8.24 12.46 7.54
N LEU A 28 7.46 11.41 7.26
CA LEU A 28 7.50 10.15 8.01
C LEU A 28 8.82 9.40 7.80
N LYS A 29 9.36 9.38 6.57
CA LYS A 29 10.70 8.84 6.29
C LYS A 29 11.78 9.59 7.09
N ARG A 30 11.78 10.93 7.05
CA ARG A 30 12.73 11.74 7.84
C ARG A 30 12.60 11.55 9.35
N ALA A 31 11.41 11.23 9.85
CA ALA A 31 11.19 10.95 11.26
C ALA A 31 11.79 9.62 11.74
N GLY A 32 12.22 8.74 10.81
CA GLY A 32 12.83 7.44 11.11
C GLY A 32 12.01 6.23 10.71
N ALA A 33 10.95 6.38 9.90
CA ALA A 33 10.21 5.25 9.35
C ALA A 33 11.01 4.54 8.25
N ASP A 34 11.11 3.21 8.36
CA ASP A 34 11.80 2.37 7.38
C ASP A 34 10.91 2.13 6.16
N VAL A 35 9.61 1.92 6.41
CA VAL A 35 8.60 1.75 5.37
C VAL A 35 7.45 2.70 5.60
N VAL A 36 7.01 3.37 4.54
CA VAL A 36 5.81 4.18 4.56
C VAL A 36 4.85 3.66 3.51
N ILE A 37 3.67 3.21 3.94
CA ILE A 37 2.60 2.73 3.07
C ILE A 37 1.52 3.81 2.92
N SER A 38 0.86 3.87 1.77
CA SER A 38 -0.33 4.72 1.56
C SER A 38 -1.55 3.82 1.42
N PRO A 39 -2.38 3.66 2.46
CA PRO A 39 -3.59 2.84 2.39
C PRO A 39 -4.55 3.29 1.30
N HIS A 40 -4.69 4.60 1.07
CA HIS A 40 -5.56 5.15 0.02
C HIS A 40 -5.10 4.75 -1.38
N THR A 41 -3.79 4.86 -1.64
CA THR A 41 -3.21 4.47 -2.92
C THR A 41 -3.25 2.96 -3.12
N LEU A 42 -2.95 2.20 -2.06
CA LEU A 42 -2.98 0.75 -2.10
C LEU A 42 -4.41 0.24 -2.31
N GLY A 43 -5.37 0.79 -1.59
CA GLY A 43 -6.80 0.50 -1.75
C GLY A 43 -7.30 0.79 -3.17
N GLY A 44 -6.96 1.96 -3.73
CA GLY A 44 -7.32 2.28 -5.11
C GLY A 44 -6.73 1.31 -6.13
N LYS A 45 -5.47 0.90 -5.96
CA LYS A 45 -4.84 -0.11 -6.83
C LYS A 45 -5.49 -1.49 -6.72
N LEU A 46 -5.94 -1.88 -5.52
CA LEU A 46 -6.63 -3.16 -5.32
C LEU A 46 -7.99 -3.16 -6.02
N ILE A 47 -8.72 -2.05 -6.00
CA ILE A 47 -9.99 -1.90 -6.74
C ILE A 47 -9.77 -1.95 -8.25
N VAL A 48 -8.80 -1.19 -8.77
CA VAL A 48 -8.49 -1.26 -10.21
C VAL A 48 -8.08 -2.68 -10.61
N LYS A 49 -7.28 -3.34 -9.76
CA LYS A 49 -6.88 -4.73 -10.00
C LYS A 49 -8.08 -5.68 -10.00
N SER A 50 -9.04 -5.54 -9.09
CA SER A 50 -10.20 -6.44 -9.05
C SER A 50 -11.05 -6.30 -10.32
N VAL A 51 -11.30 -5.06 -10.77
CA VAL A 51 -12.06 -4.82 -12.02
C VAL A 51 -11.35 -5.44 -13.22
N LEU A 52 -10.03 -5.22 -13.35
CA LEU A 52 -9.26 -5.82 -14.46
C LEU A 52 -9.22 -7.35 -14.40
N SER A 53 -9.18 -7.93 -13.20
CA SER A 53 -9.21 -9.39 -13.04
C SER A 53 -10.59 -9.99 -13.33
N GLU A 54 -11.68 -9.28 -13.05
CA GLU A 54 -13.04 -9.69 -13.41
C GLU A 54 -13.24 -9.72 -14.94
N ASP A 55 -12.69 -8.74 -15.67
CA ASP A 55 -12.73 -8.71 -17.14
C ASP A 55 -11.94 -9.89 -17.77
N ASP A 56 -10.80 -10.25 -17.19
CA ASP A 56 -9.99 -11.40 -17.64
C ASP A 56 -10.72 -12.74 -17.42
N ASP A 57 -11.44 -12.87 -16.30
CA ASP A 57 -12.22 -14.07 -15.95
C ASP A 57 -13.47 -14.22 -16.85
N GLU A 58 -14.14 -13.12 -17.24
CA GLU A 58 -15.28 -13.15 -18.16
C GLU A 58 -14.84 -13.56 -19.59
N ALA A 59 -13.72 -13.03 -20.08
CA ALA A 59 -13.16 -13.41 -21.37
C ALA A 59 -12.72 -14.89 -21.41
N ALA A 60 -12.15 -15.40 -20.31
CA ALA A 60 -11.78 -16.81 -20.19
C ALA A 60 -13.02 -17.72 -20.16
N ASN A 61 -14.12 -17.29 -19.53
CA ASN A 61 -15.34 -18.08 -19.41
C ASN A 61 -16.12 -18.17 -20.75
N VAL A 62 -16.14 -17.09 -21.55
CA VAL A 62 -16.75 -17.11 -22.89
C VAL A 62 -16.03 -18.06 -23.84
N LEU A 63 -14.70 -18.17 -23.73
CA LEU A 63 -13.91 -19.13 -24.51
C LEU A 63 -14.14 -20.57 -24.06
N ALA A 64 -14.39 -20.81 -22.77
CA ALA A 64 -14.68 -22.13 -22.21
C ALA A 64 -16.09 -22.64 -22.57
N ASP A 65 -17.05 -21.73 -22.78
CA ASP A 65 -18.43 -22.07 -23.18
C ASP A 65 -18.56 -22.35 -24.70
N LEU A 66 -17.49 -22.10 -25.47
CA LEU A 66 -17.39 -22.37 -26.91
C LEU A 66 -16.70 -23.70 -27.27
N SER A 67 -16.30 -24.50 -26.26
CA SER A 67 -15.64 -25.80 -26.40
C SER A 67 -16.44 -26.92 -25.74
#